data_AF-A0A7K9Y2A0-F1
#
_entry.id   AF-A0A7K9Y2A0-F1
#
_cell.length_a   1.000
_cell.length_b   1.000
_cell.length_c   1.000
_cell.angle_alpha   90.00
_cell.angle_beta   90.00
_cell.angle_gamma   90.00
#
_symmetry.space_group_name_H-M   'P 1'
#
loop_
_entity.id
_entity.type
_entity.pdbx_description
1 polymer ?
#
loop_
_entity_poly.entity_id
_entity_poly.type
_entity_poly.pdbx_seq_one_letter_code
_entity_poly.pdbx_strand_id
1 'polypeptide(L)'
;QGVLITGLGTFAVVQEQFRGTEEVYVVRRPVFQLDIDALGLQDLVFPAVVIPGNVKIKPLNYKWLSRATFLPRHVVEQCVRETIRLYSFQLKNGKRLAFVFKDIGV
;
A
#
# COMPACT_ATOMS: atom_id res chain seq x y z
N GLN A 1 3.76 -11.77 -1.08
CA GLN A 1 4.52 -10.99 -0.07
C GLN A 1 3.94 -9.59 -0.03
N GLY A 2 3.91 -8.97 1.14
CA GLY A 2 3.46 -7.59 1.33
C GLY A 2 4.49 -6.69 2.01
N VAL A 3 4.24 -5.39 1.90
CA VAL A 3 5.00 -4.30 2.50
C VAL A 3 4.04 -3.41 3.28
N LEU A 4 4.29 -3.28 4.59
CA LEU A 4 3.61 -2.36 5.47
C LEU A 4 4.28 -0.99 5.42
N ILE A 5 3.49 0.05 5.17
CA ILE A 5 3.89 1.45 5.27
C ILE A 5 3.13 2.05 6.46
N THR A 6 3.85 2.28 7.56
CA THR A 6 3.28 2.78 8.82
C THR A 6 2.51 4.09 8.60
N GLY A 7 1.26 4.14 9.07
CA GLY A 7 0.38 5.30 8.95
C GLY A 7 -0.30 5.46 7.59
N LEU A 8 -0.11 4.53 6.66
CA LEU A 8 -0.75 4.53 5.35
C LEU A 8 -1.54 3.23 5.10
N GLY A 9 -0.87 2.07 5.21
CA GLY A 9 -1.49 0.81 4.86
C GLY A 9 -0.49 -0.24 4.39
N THR A 10 -1.02 -1.33 3.85
CA THR A 10 -0.24 -2.48 3.38
C THR A 10 -0.45 -2.73 1.90
N PHE A 11 0.65 -2.77 1.15
CA PHE A 11 0.66 -3.27 -0.22
C PHE A 11 0.99 -4.75 -0.21
N ALA A 12 0.25 -5.55 -0.96
CA ALA A 12 0.57 -6.96 -1.11
C ALA A 12 0.28 -7.44 -2.54
N VAL A 13 0.94 -8.52 -2.90
CA VAL A 13 0.53 -9.33 -4.05
C VAL A 13 -0.10 -10.60 -3.50
N VAL A 14 -1.38 -10.79 -3.82
CA VAL A 14 -2.16 -11.98 -3.48
C VAL A 14 -2.27 -12.89 -4.71
N GLN A 15 -2.42 -14.19 -4.49
CA GLN A 15 -2.73 -15.13 -5.55
C GLN A 15 -4.24 -15.36 -5.56
N GLU A 16 -4.87 -15.16 -6.72
CA GLU A 16 -6.27 -15.48 -6.95
C GLU A 16 -6.34 -16.60 -7.99
N GLN A 17 -7.23 -17.55 -7.75
CA GLN A 17 -7.49 -18.65 -8.69
C GLN A 17 -8.80 -18.40 -9.40
N PHE A 18 -8.77 -18.47 -10.73
CA PHE A 18 -9.95 -18.33 -11.58
C PHE A 18 -10.18 -19.65 -12.29
N ARG A 19 -11.39 -20.19 -12.20
CA ARG A 19 -11.81 -21.32 -13.04
C ARG A 19 -12.22 -20.78 -14.40
N GLY A 20 -11.44 -21.07 -15.43
CA GLY A 20 -11.88 -21.02 -16.81
C GLY A 20 -12.77 -22.21 -17.15
N THR A 21 -13.22 -22.26 -18.40
CA THR A 21 -14.01 -23.38 -18.95
C THR A 21 -13.24 -24.69 -18.97
N GLU A 22 -11.92 -24.64 -19.17
CA GLU A 22 -11.07 -25.85 -19.30
C GLU A 22 -9.91 -25.89 -18.29
N GLU A 23 -9.47 -24.74 -17.76
CA GLU A 23 -8.28 -24.66 -16.91
C GLU A 23 -8.48 -23.75 -15.69
N VAL A 24 -7.62 -23.93 -14.68
CA VAL A 24 -7.53 -23.03 -13.52
C VAL A 24 -6.36 -22.07 -13.72
N TYR A 25 -6.67 -20.78 -13.80
CA TYR A 25 -5.66 -19.72 -13.89
C TYR A 25 -5.29 -19.23 -12.50
N VAL A 26 -3.99 -19.16 -12.22
CA VAL A 26 -3.47 -18.53 -11.00
C VAL A 26 -2.92 -17.16 -11.35
N VAL A 27 -3.57 -16.11 -10.87
CA VAL A 27 -3.20 -14.72 -11.17
C VAL A 27 -2.59 -14.06 -9.93
N ARG A 28 -1.56 -13.25 -10.14
CA ARG A 28 -0.95 -12.41 -9.12
C ARG A 28 -1.61 -11.03 -9.14
N ARG A 29 -2.47 -10.75 -8.17
CA ARG A 29 -3.18 -9.47 -8.07
C ARG A 29 -2.50 -8.55 -7.05
N PRO A 30 -2.11 -7.32 -7.44
CA PRO A 30 -1.70 -6.31 -6.48
C PRO A 30 -2.93 -5.79 -5.72
N VAL A 31 -2.80 -5.70 -4.40
CA VAL A 31 -3.83 -5.19 -3.50
C VAL A 31 -3.23 -4.16 -2.57
N PHE A 32 -4.03 -3.16 -2.23
CA PHE A 32 -3.69 -2.16 -1.23
C PHE A 32 -4.79 -2.14 -0.18
N GLN A 33 -4.42 -2.49 1.05
CA GLN A 33 -5.27 -2.37 2.22
C GLN A 33 -4.91 -1.06 2.93
N LEU A 34 -5.80 -0.08 2.83
CA LEU A 34 -5.64 1.20 3.51
C LEU A 34 -5.79 1.00 5.03
N ASP A 35 -4.88 1.58 5.80
CA ASP A 35 -4.88 1.55 7.26
C ASP A 35 -4.43 2.92 7.80
N ILE A 36 -5.20 3.95 7.42
CA ILE A 36 -5.07 5.30 7.98
C ILE A 36 -6.07 5.40 9.13
N ASP A 37 -5.66 5.98 10.26
CA ASP A 37 -6.53 6.25 11.40
C ASP A 37 -7.85 6.91 10.96
N ALA A 38 -8.92 6.11 11.00
CA ALA A 38 -10.21 6.36 10.37
C ALA A 38 -11.06 7.43 11.09
N LEU A 39 -10.60 7.94 12.24
CA LEU A 39 -11.33 8.94 13.04
C LEU A 39 -11.70 10.20 12.24
N GLY A 40 -11.03 10.48 11.10
CA GLY A 40 -11.36 11.57 10.19
C GLY A 40 -11.72 11.16 8.76
N LEU A 41 -11.98 9.88 8.49
CA LEU A 41 -12.32 9.36 7.16
C LEU A 41 -13.73 8.75 7.11
N GLN A 42 -14.60 9.09 8.07
CA GLN A 42 -15.91 8.43 8.23
C GLN A 42 -16.84 8.59 7.02
N ASP A 43 -16.66 9.67 6.24
CA ASP A 43 -17.40 9.89 4.99
C ASP A 43 -16.77 9.22 3.76
N LEU A 44 -15.60 8.58 3.89
CA LEU A 44 -14.95 7.84 2.82
C LEU A 44 -15.23 6.34 2.93
N VAL A 45 -15.97 5.81 1.97
CA VAL A 45 -16.15 4.37 1.79
C VAL A 45 -14.96 3.81 1.03
N PHE A 46 -14.13 3.00 1.71
CA PHE A 46 -13.06 2.25 1.06
C PHE A 46 -13.53 0.82 0.77
N PRO A 47 -13.13 0.23 -0.36
CA PRO A 47 -13.33 -1.20 -0.59
C PRO A 47 -12.67 -1.99 0.55
N ALA A 48 -13.40 -2.92 1.15
CA ALA A 48 -12.87 -3.83 2.17
C ALA A 48 -11.93 -4.85 1.51
N VAL A 49 -10.72 -4.42 1.18
CA VAL A 49 -9.66 -5.29 0.69
C VAL A 49 -9.00 -5.95 1.88
N VAL A 50 -9.14 -7.26 1.99
CA VAL A 50 -8.53 -8.05 3.08
C VAL A 50 -7.34 -8.82 2.52
N ILE A 51 -6.15 -8.57 3.06
CA ILE A 51 -4.96 -9.35 2.73
C ILE A 51 -5.03 -10.69 3.50
N PRO A 52 -4.94 -11.85 2.82
CA PRO A 52 -4.95 -13.15 3.49
C PRO A 52 -3.81 -13.31 4.50
N GLY A 53 -4.09 -13.93 5.65
CA GLY A 53 -3.13 -14.06 6.76
C GLY A 53 -1.86 -14.88 6.44
N ASN A 54 -1.86 -15.68 5.37
CA ASN A 54 -0.69 -16.41 4.89
C ASN A 54 0.29 -15.51 4.10
N VAL A 55 -0.09 -14.28 3.75
CA VAL A 55 0.81 -13.34 3.07
C VAL A 55 1.82 -12.80 4.07
N LYS A 56 3.10 -13.13 3.86
CA LYS A 56 4.19 -12.54 4.64
C LYS A 56 4.28 -11.03 4.40
N ILE A 57 4.01 -10.24 5.43
CA ILE A 57 4.13 -8.78 5.45
C ILE A 57 5.48 -8.40 6.08
N LYS A 58 6.20 -7.47 5.46
CA LYS A 58 7.43 -6.86 6.02
C LYS A 58 7.26 -5.34 6.13
N PRO A 59 7.87 -4.67 7.11
CA PRO A 59 7.89 -3.21 7.11
C PRO A 59 8.68 -2.67 5.91
N LEU A 60 8.37 -1.45 5.50
CA LEU A 60 9.13 -0.72 4.48
C LEU A 60 10.62 -0.68 4.83
N ASN A 61 11.47 -1.07 3.88
CA ASN A 61 12.90 -1.18 4.11
C ASN A 61 13.62 0.14 3.83
N TYR A 62 13.75 0.99 4.86
CA TYR A 62 14.44 2.28 4.75
C TYR A 62 15.94 2.16 4.41
N LYS A 63 16.60 1.07 4.79
CA LYS A 63 18.01 0.82 4.41
C LYS A 63 18.12 0.59 2.90
N TRP A 64 17.20 -0.17 2.33
CA TRP A 64 17.14 -0.39 0.88
C TRP A 64 16.78 0.89 0.14
N LEU A 65 15.76 1.63 0.61
CA LEU A 65 15.37 2.91 -0.01
C LEU A 65 16.48 3.96 0.03
N SER A 66 17.21 4.07 1.15
CA SER A 66 18.36 4.97 1.27
C SER A 66 19.42 4.68 0.20
N ARG A 67 19.68 3.40 -0.10
CA ARG A 67 20.59 3.01 -1.18
C ARG A 67 20.02 3.31 -2.56
N ALA A 68 18.74 3.04 -2.79
CA ALA A 68 18.09 3.25 -4.09
C ALA A 68 17.95 4.75 -4.45
N THR A 69 17.81 5.62 -3.45
CA THR A 69 17.63 7.07 -3.64
C THR A 69 18.90 7.89 -3.46
N PHE A 70 20.00 7.26 -3.00
CA PHE A 70 21.23 7.94 -2.59
C PHE A 70 21.03 9.01 -1.49
N LEU A 71 19.91 8.94 -0.75
CA LEU A 71 19.61 9.83 0.37
C LEU A 71 19.97 9.17 1.70
N PRO A 72 20.42 9.93 2.72
CA PRO A 72 20.61 9.39 4.06
C PRO A 72 19.31 8.78 4.59
N ARG A 73 19.43 7.67 5.34
CA ARG A 73 18.27 6.93 5.87
C ARG A 73 17.27 7.83 6.61
N HIS A 74 17.75 8.76 7.44
CA HIS A 74 16.88 9.66 8.20
C HIS A 74 16.09 10.61 7.29
N VAL A 75 16.69 11.07 6.18
CA VAL A 75 16.01 11.91 5.18
C VAL A 75 14.90 11.11 4.50
N VAL A 76 15.17 9.87 4.08
CA VAL A 76 14.15 9.01 3.47
C VAL A 76 13.01 8.71 4.43
N GLU A 77 13.31 8.38 5.68
CA GLU A 77 12.28 8.15 6.72
C GLU A 77 11.40 9.38 6.92
N GLN A 78 11.99 10.58 6.95
CA GLN A 78 11.25 11.83 7.02
C GLN A 78 10.41 12.08 5.78
N CYS A 79 10.96 11.90 4.56
CA CYS A 79 10.21 12.07 3.32
C CYS A 79 8.97 11.16 3.26
N VAL A 80 9.12 9.89 3.63
CA VAL A 80 7.99 8.93 3.67
C VAL A 80 6.95 9.40 4.68
N ARG A 81 7.36 9.74 5.91
CA ARG A 81 6.45 10.21 6.96
C ARG A 81 5.68 11.47 6.56
N GLU A 82 6.36 12.49 6.04
CA GLU A 82 5.70 13.74 5.65
C GLU A 82 4.77 13.55 4.44
N THR A 83 5.13 12.68 3.49
CA THR A 83 4.25 12.35 2.35
C THR A 83 2.96 11.68 2.82
N ILE A 84 3.05 10.72 3.72
CA ILE A 84 1.89 10.02 4.29
C ILE A 84 1.02 10.98 5.09
N ARG A 85 1.65 11.87 5.87
CA ARG A 85 0.95 12.90 6.66
C ARG A 85 0.19 13.86 5.76
N LEU A 86 0.82 14.35 4.70
CA LEU A 86 0.20 15.23 3.71
C LEU A 86 -0.97 14.52 3.01
N TYR A 87 -0.77 13.28 2.55
CA TYR A 87 -1.84 12.51 1.91
C TYR A 87 -3.03 12.31 2.84
N SER A 88 -2.78 11.91 4.09
CA SER A 88 -3.81 11.72 5.12
C SER A 88 -4.57 13.01 5.42
N PHE A 89 -3.86 14.14 5.52
CA PHE A 89 -4.47 15.45 5.72
C PHE A 89 -5.40 15.84 4.55
N GLN A 90 -4.97 15.60 3.32
CA GLN A 90 -5.78 15.91 2.14
C GLN A 90 -7.03 15.02 2.05
N LEU A 91 -6.91 13.73 2.36
CA LEU A 91 -8.06 12.82 2.42
C LEU A 91 -9.09 13.27 3.48
N LYS A 92 -8.63 13.66 4.68
CA LYS A 92 -9.49 14.19 5.74
C LYS A 92 -10.24 15.46 5.33
N ASN A 93 -9.67 16.26 4.43
CA ASN A 93 -10.30 17.46 3.88
C ASN A 93 -11.19 17.17 2.65
N GLY A 94 -11.55 15.91 2.42
CA GLY A 94 -12.42 15.48 1.32
C GLY A 94 -11.78 15.59 -0.08
N LYS A 95 -10.45 15.78 -0.16
CA LYS A 95 -9.77 15.82 -1.46
C LYS A 95 -9.61 14.41 -2.01
N ARG A 96 -9.93 14.24 -3.30
CA ARG A 96 -9.74 12.99 -4.04
C ARG A 96 -8.36 13.00 -4.69
N LEU A 97 -7.35 12.55 -3.95
CA LEU A 97 -5.99 12.41 -4.47
C LEU A 97 -5.71 10.95 -4.85
N ALA A 98 -5.09 10.75 -6.01
CA ALA A 98 -4.59 9.44 -6.40
C ALA A 98 -3.17 9.26 -5.88
N PHE A 99 -2.93 8.17 -5.14
CA PHE A 99 -1.58 7.69 -4.86
C PHE A 99 -1.21 6.64 -5.92
N VAL A 100 -0.59 7.08 -7.01
CA VAL A 100 -0.26 6.21 -8.15
C VAL A 100 1.08 5.55 -7.92
N PHE A 101 1.07 4.22 -7.87
CA PHE A 101 2.29 3.43 -7.90
C PHE A 101 2.63 3.09 -9.33
N LYS A 102 3.81 3.52 -9.77
CA LYS A 102 4.37 3.06 -11.04
C LYS A 102 4.94 1.67 -10.84
N ASP A 103 4.84 0.85 -11.88
CA ASP A 103 5.50 -0.47 -11.95
C ASP A 103 5.00 -1.51 -10.90
N ILE A 104 3.76 -1.36 -10.41
CA ILE A 104 3.08 -2.37 -9.58
C ILE A 104 1.95 -3.03 -10.38
N GLY A 105 2.17 -4.25 -10.87
CA GLY A 105 1.19 -5.00 -11.68
C GLY A 105 1.79 -5.47 -13.02
N VAL A 106 0.91 -5.76 -13.98
CA VAL A 106 1.24 -5.95 -15.40
C VAL A 106 0.99 -4.64 -16.14
#